data_AF-A0A937V4U0-F1
#
_entry.id   AF-A0A937V4U0-F1
#
_cell.length_a   1.000
_cell.length_b   1.000
_cell.length_c   1.000
_cell.angle_alpha   90.00
_cell.angle_beta   90.00
_cell.angle_gamma   90.00
#
_symmetry.space_group_name_H-M   'P 1'
#
loop_
_entity.id
_entity.type
_entity.pdbx_description
1 polymer ?
#
loop_
_entity_poly.entity_id
_entity_poly.type
_entity_poly.pdbx_seq_one_letter_code
_entity_poly.pdbx_strand_id
1 'polypeptide(L)'
;EQVIWLTRGVVDDETSGHVDNLCCFLRPGVVVLTWTDDASDPQHAVSLEALEILSSCRDARGRRLEIHKLHQPGPLRIGAEEAEGVDRIEGTLPRRAGDRLAASYVNFYLANGGLILPTFGEGRDAEAAAILAALCPERRIVSVPAREILLGGGNIHCITQQQPGSQPHAVSKPPPAAAS
;
A
#
# COMPACT_ATOMS: atom_id res chain seq x y z
N GLU A 1 16.20 -14.89 -10.69
CA GLU A 1 14.79 -14.72 -10.24
C GLU A 1 14.75 -14.88 -8.73
N GLN A 2 13.81 -14.23 -8.05
CA GLN A 2 13.70 -14.30 -6.59
C GLN A 2 12.29 -13.93 -6.15
N VAL A 3 11.78 -14.61 -5.13
CA VAL A 3 10.52 -14.28 -4.42
C VAL A 3 10.88 -13.91 -2.97
N ILE A 4 10.34 -12.80 -2.49
CA ILE A 4 10.48 -12.36 -1.09
C ILE A 4 9.14 -12.63 -0.41
N TRP A 5 9.13 -13.48 0.61
CA TRP A 5 7.93 -13.90 1.31
C TRP A 5 7.78 -13.11 2.61
N LEU A 6 6.74 -12.29 2.70
CA LEU A 6 6.28 -11.71 3.97
C LEU A 6 5.35 -12.71 4.66
N THR A 7 5.43 -12.80 5.98
CA THR A 7 4.75 -13.85 6.75
C THR A 7 3.29 -13.52 7.05
N ARG A 8 2.95 -12.23 7.16
CA ARG A 8 1.62 -11.72 7.54
C ARG A 8 1.26 -10.49 6.69
N GLY A 9 -0.03 -10.20 6.59
CA GLY A 9 -0.57 -8.96 6.01
C GLY A 9 -1.12 -8.02 7.07
N VAL A 10 -1.76 -6.93 6.64
CA VAL A 10 -2.38 -5.93 7.54
C VAL A 10 -3.36 -6.60 8.51
N VAL A 11 -3.43 -6.09 9.74
CA VAL A 11 -4.34 -6.61 10.78
C VAL A 11 -5.80 -6.41 10.38
N ASP A 12 -6.62 -7.44 10.63
CA ASP A 12 -8.05 -7.50 10.29
C ASP A 12 -8.34 -7.35 8.79
N ASP A 13 -7.35 -7.65 7.96
CA ASP A 13 -7.51 -7.74 6.52
C ASP A 13 -8.29 -9.02 6.12
N GLU A 14 -9.36 -8.83 5.36
CA GLU A 14 -10.32 -9.89 5.01
C GLU A 14 -9.82 -10.84 3.92
N THR A 15 -8.70 -10.51 3.28
CA THR A 15 -8.13 -11.28 2.16
C THR A 15 -7.09 -12.31 2.60
N SER A 16 -7.03 -12.58 3.91
CA SER A 16 -5.96 -13.38 4.54
C SER A 16 -4.57 -12.73 4.42
N GLY A 17 -4.52 -11.39 4.31
CA GLY A 17 -3.28 -10.62 4.31
C GLY A 17 -2.66 -10.42 2.94
N HIS A 18 -3.43 -9.93 1.96
CA HIS A 18 -2.88 -9.53 0.67
C HIS A 18 -1.73 -8.52 0.84
N VAL A 19 -0.68 -8.73 0.03
CA VAL A 19 0.53 -7.91 0.09
C VAL A 19 0.30 -6.48 -0.35
N ASP A 20 -0.67 -6.22 -1.23
CA ASP A 20 -0.97 -4.88 -1.77
C ASP A 20 -1.49 -3.89 -0.72
N ASN A 21 -1.94 -4.37 0.43
CA ASN A 21 -2.32 -3.55 1.56
C ASN A 21 -1.17 -3.33 2.56
N LEU A 22 -0.12 -4.17 2.50
CA LEU A 22 1.04 -4.11 3.40
C LEU A 22 2.27 -3.45 2.74
N CYS A 23 2.64 -3.86 1.53
CA CYS A 23 3.90 -3.50 0.90
C CYS A 23 3.78 -3.48 -0.62
N CYS A 24 4.40 -2.49 -1.28
CA CYS A 24 4.48 -2.48 -2.74
C CYS A 24 5.80 -1.88 -3.24
N PHE A 25 6.19 -2.22 -4.47
CA PHE A 25 7.31 -1.58 -5.14
C PHE A 25 6.88 -0.25 -5.76
N LEU A 26 7.66 0.81 -5.55
CA LEU A 26 7.53 2.07 -6.31
C LEU A 26 8.34 2.03 -7.60
N ARG A 27 9.53 1.42 -7.51
CA ARG A 27 10.51 1.26 -8.59
C ARG A 27 11.47 0.12 -8.22
N PRO A 28 12.28 -0.40 -9.15
CA PRO A 28 13.17 -1.52 -8.87
C PRO A 28 14.10 -1.24 -7.68
N GLY A 29 14.01 -2.07 -6.63
CA GLY A 29 14.79 -1.95 -5.40
C GLY A 29 14.22 -1.01 -4.34
N VAL A 30 13.07 -0.36 -4.58
CA VAL A 30 12.47 0.60 -3.64
C VAL A 30 11.02 0.23 -3.35
N VAL A 31 10.71 0.05 -2.07
CA VAL A 31 9.41 -0.37 -1.57
C VAL A 31 8.85 0.63 -0.56
N VAL A 32 7.53 0.68 -0.48
CA VAL A 32 6.80 1.30 0.63
C VAL A 32 6.16 0.23 1.50
N LEU A 33 6.09 0.45 2.80
CA LEU A 33 5.58 -0.48 3.80
C LEU A 33 4.59 0.24 4.72
N THR A 34 3.39 -0.31 4.87
CA THR A 34 2.39 0.12 5.86
C THR A 34 3.01 0.08 7.24
N TRP A 35 2.96 1.21 7.96
CA TRP A 35 3.69 1.38 9.20
C TRP A 35 2.84 2.03 10.30
N THR A 36 3.21 1.78 11.54
CA THR A 36 2.81 2.55 12.72
C THR A 36 3.95 2.49 13.72
N ASP A 37 4.20 3.58 14.45
CA ASP A 37 5.17 3.60 15.56
C ASP A 37 4.51 3.20 16.90
N ASP A 38 3.19 3.05 16.92
CA ASP A 38 2.45 2.66 18.11
C ASP A 38 2.63 1.17 18.39
N ALA A 39 3.54 0.83 19.30
CA ALA A 39 3.83 -0.54 19.71
C ALA A 39 2.63 -1.25 20.39
N SER A 40 1.58 -0.52 20.80
CA SER A 40 0.35 -1.10 21.32
C SER A 40 -0.64 -1.50 20.24
N ASP A 41 -0.48 -0.98 19.02
CA ASP A 41 -1.26 -1.39 17.86
C ASP A 41 -0.74 -2.76 17.37
N PRO A 42 -1.59 -3.79 17.21
CA PRO A 42 -1.16 -5.09 16.68
C PRO A 42 -0.49 -5.00 15.30
N GLN A 43 -0.78 -3.95 14.51
CA GLN A 43 -0.13 -3.70 13.23
C GLN A 43 1.37 -3.45 13.37
N HIS A 44 1.83 -2.87 14.49
CA HIS A 44 3.26 -2.61 14.70
C HIS A 44 4.09 -3.90 14.63
N ALA A 45 3.63 -4.98 15.27
CA ALA A 45 4.34 -6.25 15.26
C ALA A 45 4.38 -6.88 13.86
N VAL A 46 3.34 -6.71 13.05
CA VAL A 46 3.31 -7.16 11.65
C VAL A 46 4.29 -6.35 10.80
N SER A 47 4.22 -5.03 10.88
CA SER A 47 5.07 -4.12 10.10
C SER A 47 6.54 -4.27 10.46
N LEU A 48 6.87 -4.47 11.75
CA LEU A 48 8.24 -4.67 12.21
C LEU A 48 8.83 -5.97 11.63
N GLU A 49 8.10 -7.08 11.68
CA GLU A 49 8.55 -8.34 11.10
C GLU A 49 8.75 -8.22 9.58
N ALA A 50 7.82 -7.57 8.87
CA ALA A 50 7.97 -7.30 7.44
C ALA A 50 9.21 -6.45 7.15
N LEU A 51 9.48 -5.42 7.97
CA LEU A 51 10.68 -4.59 7.84
C LEU A 51 11.96 -5.39 8.03
N GLU A 52 12.02 -6.29 9.00
CA GLU A 52 13.18 -7.17 9.25
C GLU A 52 13.45 -8.10 8.07
N ILE A 53 12.41 -8.72 7.52
CA ILE A 53 12.51 -9.57 6.31
C ILE A 53 13.01 -8.74 5.13
N LEU A 54 12.36 -7.61 4.83
CA LEU A 54 12.72 -6.76 3.70
C LEU A 54 14.17 -6.23 3.82
N SER A 55 14.61 -5.88 5.03
CA SER A 55 15.95 -5.34 5.30
C SER A 55 17.05 -6.38 5.15
N SER A 56 16.74 -7.66 5.41
CA SER A 56 17.67 -8.77 5.28
C SER A 56 17.74 -9.34 3.85
N CYS A 57 16.74 -9.05 3.02
CA CYS A 57 16.64 -9.53 1.65
C CYS A 57 17.41 -8.67 0.64
N ARG A 58 17.66 -9.27 -0.52
CA ARG A 58 18.02 -8.57 -1.76
C ARG A 58 16.96 -8.84 -2.80
N ASP A 59 16.86 -8.01 -3.83
CA ASP A 59 16.02 -8.32 -4.97
C ASP A 59 16.70 -9.29 -5.96
N ALA A 60 15.97 -9.70 -7.00
CA ALA A 60 16.47 -10.64 -8.01
C ALA A 60 17.72 -10.18 -8.78
N ARG A 61 18.16 -8.93 -8.62
CA ARG A 61 19.41 -8.37 -9.19
C ARG A 61 20.47 -8.11 -8.12
N GLY A 62 20.28 -8.62 -6.91
CA GLY A 62 21.22 -8.48 -5.79
C GLY A 62 21.21 -7.10 -5.12
N ARG A 63 20.27 -6.21 -5.45
CA ARG A 63 20.17 -4.89 -4.80
C ARG A 63 19.60 -5.05 -3.40
N ARG A 64 20.09 -4.26 -2.45
CA ARG A 64 19.39 -4.07 -1.17
C ARG A 64 18.11 -3.28 -1.43
N LEU A 65 17.07 -3.57 -0.66
CA LEU A 65 15.83 -2.80 -0.73
C LEU A 65 15.98 -1.48 0.04
N GLU A 66 15.63 -0.38 -0.60
CA GLU A 66 15.30 0.88 0.06
C GLU A 66 13.84 0.79 0.51
N ILE A 67 13.60 0.94 1.82
CA ILE A 67 12.29 0.70 2.42
C ILE A 67 11.79 2.00 3.03
N HIS A 68 10.68 2.51 2.51
CA HIS A 68 10.02 3.70 3.05
C HIS A 68 8.80 3.30 3.87
N LYS A 69 8.75 3.78 5.11
CA LYS A 69 7.59 3.60 5.98
C LYS A 69 6.50 4.58 5.56
N LEU A 70 5.29 4.08 5.39
CA LEU A 70 4.10 4.87 5.09
C LEU A 70 3.10 4.65 6.21
N HIS A 71 2.99 5.63 7.11
CA HIS A 71 2.18 5.50 8.31
C HIS A 71 0.69 5.39 7.98
N GLN A 72 0.01 4.39 8.55
CA GLN A 72 -1.44 4.24 8.46
C GLN A 72 -2.18 5.48 9.05
N PRO A 73 -3.43 5.77 8.62
CA PRO A 73 -4.22 6.90 9.14
C PRO A 73 -4.47 6.85 10.65
N GLY A 74 -4.48 5.64 11.22
CA GLY A 74 -4.75 5.27 12.60
C GLY A 74 -5.20 3.80 12.62
N PRO A 75 -5.74 3.26 13.71
CA PRO A 75 -6.79 2.27 13.58
C PRO A 75 -8.10 3.02 13.28
N LEU A 76 -8.65 2.85 12.07
CA LEU A 76 -9.99 3.34 11.74
C LEU A 76 -11.03 2.30 12.13
N ARG A 77 -12.23 2.75 12.48
CA ARG A 77 -13.35 1.86 12.85
C ARG A 77 -14.63 2.25 12.11
N ILE A 78 -15.48 1.26 11.90
CA ILE A 78 -16.82 1.45 11.34
C ILE A 78 -17.69 2.20 12.36
N GLY A 79 -18.34 3.28 11.94
CA GLY A 79 -19.32 4.04 12.71
C GLY A 79 -20.69 3.35 12.79
N ALA A 80 -21.57 3.84 13.67
CA ALA A 80 -22.91 3.27 13.82
C ALA A 80 -23.74 3.41 12.53
N GLU A 81 -23.79 4.63 11.97
CA GLU A 81 -24.53 4.92 10.73
C GLU A 81 -23.97 4.12 9.53
N GLU A 82 -22.65 3.97 9.45
CA GLU A 82 -21.97 3.19 8.40
C GLU A 82 -22.34 1.70 8.46
N ALA A 83 -22.47 1.15 9.68
CA ALA A 83 -22.85 -0.25 9.88
C ALA A 83 -24.35 -0.49 9.65
N GLU A 84 -25.21 0.48 9.94
CA GLU A 84 -26.66 0.38 9.76
C GLU A 84 -27.07 0.35 8.29
N GLY A 85 -26.28 0.98 7.41
CA GLY A 85 -26.54 0.99 5.96
C GLY A 85 -26.26 -0.33 5.23
N VAL A 86 -25.79 -1.37 5.91
CA VAL A 86 -25.36 -2.64 5.29
C VAL A 86 -26.27 -3.80 5.69
N ASP A 87 -26.91 -4.41 4.68
CA ASP A 87 -27.73 -5.60 4.85
C ASP A 87 -26.90 -6.78 5.39
N ARG A 88 -27.44 -7.45 6.41
CA ARG A 88 -26.81 -8.65 6.99
C ARG A 88 -27.40 -9.88 6.34
N ILE A 89 -26.63 -10.50 5.46
CA ILE A 89 -27.03 -11.69 4.73
C ILE A 89 -26.21 -12.89 5.23
N GLU A 90 -26.87 -14.01 5.50
CA GLU A 90 -26.20 -15.25 5.88
C GLU A 90 -25.15 -15.66 4.83
N GLY A 91 -23.95 -16.02 5.29
CA GLY A 91 -22.82 -16.34 4.42
C GLY A 91 -21.97 -15.15 3.97
N THR A 92 -22.31 -13.92 4.37
CA THR A 92 -21.48 -12.72 4.15
C THR A 92 -20.78 -12.27 5.44
N LEU A 93 -19.68 -11.53 5.32
CA LEU A 93 -19.02 -10.92 6.48
C LEU A 93 -19.84 -9.70 6.94
N PRO A 94 -20.37 -9.68 8.17
CA PRO A 94 -21.19 -8.56 8.63
C PRO A 94 -20.32 -7.33 8.90
N ARG A 95 -20.85 -6.14 8.59
CA ARG A 95 -20.26 -4.85 8.98
C ARG A 95 -20.86 -4.39 10.31
N ARG A 96 -20.07 -4.34 11.38
CA ARG A 96 -20.54 -3.94 12.72
C ARG A 96 -19.83 -2.66 13.15
N ALA A 97 -20.58 -1.81 13.83
CA ALA A 97 -20.02 -0.63 14.45
C ALA A 97 -18.89 -1.03 15.42
N GLY A 98 -17.75 -0.35 15.31
CA GLY A 98 -16.54 -0.62 16.08
C GLY A 98 -15.57 -1.62 15.44
N ASP A 99 -15.96 -2.34 14.39
CA ASP A 99 -15.02 -3.20 13.64
C ASP A 99 -13.85 -2.37 13.13
N ARG A 100 -12.63 -2.92 13.23
CA ARG A 100 -11.43 -2.28 12.71
C ARG A 100 -11.42 -2.36 11.19
N LEU A 101 -11.04 -1.27 10.53
CA LEU A 101 -10.81 -1.24 9.10
C LEU A 101 -9.32 -1.44 8.80
N ALA A 102 -9.02 -2.28 7.79
CA ALA A 102 -7.67 -2.53 7.29
C ALA A 102 -7.13 -1.37 6.43
N ALA A 103 -7.12 -0.16 7.02
CA ALA A 103 -6.80 1.08 6.31
C ALA A 103 -5.28 1.22 6.08
N SER A 104 -4.86 1.25 4.81
CA SER A 104 -3.50 1.61 4.44
C SER A 104 -3.46 2.53 3.22
N TYR A 105 -2.52 3.48 3.24
CA TYR A 105 -2.18 4.28 2.08
C TYR A 105 -1.44 3.50 1.00
N VAL A 106 -0.82 2.35 1.34
CA VAL A 106 -0.09 1.50 0.36
C VAL A 106 -1.03 0.95 -0.71
N ASN A 107 -2.33 0.85 -0.44
CA ASN A 107 -3.35 0.39 -1.39
C ASN A 107 -3.73 1.46 -2.45
N PHE A 108 -2.72 2.18 -2.97
CA PHE A 108 -2.83 3.13 -4.06
C PHE A 108 -2.70 2.45 -5.43
N TYR A 109 -3.08 3.16 -6.49
CA TYR A 109 -2.85 2.72 -7.87
C TYR A 109 -1.79 3.56 -8.59
N LEU A 110 -0.82 2.90 -9.22
CA LEU A 110 0.20 3.54 -10.08
C LEU A 110 -0.30 3.62 -11.52
N ALA A 111 -0.67 4.81 -11.96
CA ALA A 111 -1.05 5.09 -13.35
C ALA A 111 0.13 5.64 -14.16
N ASN A 112 0.02 5.73 -15.49
CA ASN A 112 1.04 6.41 -16.28
C ASN A 112 1.12 7.90 -15.89
N GLY A 113 2.27 8.34 -15.36
CA GLY A 113 2.48 9.73 -14.91
C GLY A 113 1.71 10.13 -13.65
N GLY A 114 1.07 9.20 -12.96
CA GLY A 114 0.24 9.49 -11.79
C GLY A 114 0.27 8.40 -10.73
N LEU A 115 -0.17 8.77 -9.52
CA LEU A 115 -0.45 7.87 -8.40
C LEU A 115 -1.79 8.29 -7.81
N ILE A 116 -2.75 7.37 -7.77
CA ILE A 116 -4.08 7.60 -7.20
C ILE A 116 -4.06 7.12 -5.75
N LEU A 117 -4.00 8.07 -4.82
CA LEU A 117 -3.80 7.84 -3.40
C LEU A 117 -5.14 7.81 -2.66
N PRO A 118 -5.48 6.75 -1.92
CA PRO A 118 -6.64 6.80 -1.03
C PRO A 118 -6.41 7.79 0.11
N THR A 119 -7.44 8.56 0.44
CA THR A 119 -7.50 9.44 1.62
C THR A 119 -8.71 9.11 2.45
N PHE A 120 -8.59 9.22 3.77
CA PHE A 120 -9.60 8.73 4.72
C PHE A 120 -10.35 9.84 5.44
N GLY A 121 -9.95 11.11 5.24
CA GLY A 121 -10.59 12.27 5.85
C GLY A 121 -10.15 12.52 7.30
N GLU A 122 -9.36 11.60 7.86
CA GLU A 122 -8.80 11.68 9.21
C GLU A 122 -7.38 11.07 9.22
N GLY A 123 -6.53 11.61 10.08
CA GLY A 123 -5.18 11.10 10.28
C GLY A 123 -4.13 11.72 9.35
N ARG A 124 -3.41 10.87 8.62
CA ARG A 124 -2.11 11.18 7.98
C ARG A 124 -2.19 11.39 6.45
N ASP A 125 -3.35 11.76 5.92
CA ASP A 125 -3.58 11.87 4.47
C ASP A 125 -2.54 12.77 3.78
N ALA A 126 -2.31 13.98 4.33
CA ALA A 126 -1.37 14.95 3.78
C ALA A 126 0.09 14.49 3.89
N GLU A 127 0.43 13.80 4.97
CA GLU A 127 1.77 13.23 5.17
C GLU A 127 2.05 12.12 4.16
N ALA A 128 1.10 11.20 3.98
CA ALA A 128 1.21 10.14 3.00
C ALA A 128 1.36 10.70 1.58
N ALA A 129 0.58 11.72 1.23
CA ALA A 129 0.70 12.40 -0.06
C ALA A 129 2.07 13.07 -0.25
N ALA A 130 2.59 13.74 0.78
CA ALA A 130 3.90 14.39 0.72
C ALA A 130 5.05 13.39 0.57
N ILE A 131 5.01 12.29 1.31
CA ILE A 131 5.99 11.19 1.20
C ILE A 131 5.97 10.63 -0.22
N LEU A 132 4.79 10.26 -0.74
CA LEU A 132 4.67 9.67 -2.07
C LEU A 132 5.06 10.65 -3.18
N ALA A 133 4.76 11.96 -3.04
CA ALA A 133 5.21 12.98 -3.97
C ALA A 133 6.74 13.10 -4.01
N ALA A 134 7.40 13.02 -2.85
CA ALA A 134 8.86 13.04 -2.77
C ALA A 134 9.49 11.77 -3.35
N LEU A 135 8.85 10.61 -3.16
CA LEU A 135 9.35 9.33 -3.67
C LEU A 135 9.05 9.08 -5.15
N CYS A 136 8.03 9.72 -5.70
CA CYS A 136 7.63 9.60 -7.09
C CYS A 136 7.51 10.98 -7.75
N PRO A 137 8.60 11.78 -7.84
CA PRO A 137 8.55 13.14 -8.35
C PRO A 137 8.11 13.20 -9.83
N GLU A 138 8.23 12.10 -10.56
CA GLU A 138 7.76 11.96 -11.94
C GLU A 138 6.24 11.72 -12.05
N ARG A 139 5.54 11.55 -10.92
CA ARG A 139 4.11 11.23 -10.87
C ARG A 139 3.34 12.33 -10.16
N ARG A 140 2.21 12.70 -10.73
CA ARG A 140 1.22 13.52 -10.04
C ARG A 140 0.48 12.67 -9.00
N ILE A 141 0.57 13.05 -7.74
CA ILE A 141 -0.27 12.47 -6.68
C ILE A 141 -1.69 13.03 -6.81
N VAL A 142 -2.67 12.14 -6.91
CA VAL A 142 -4.10 12.47 -6.96
C VAL A 142 -4.78 11.77 -5.80
N SER A 143 -5.11 12.55 -4.77
CA SER A 143 -5.84 12.06 -3.59
C SER A 143 -7.32 11.86 -3.90
N VAL A 144 -7.87 10.74 -3.47
CA VAL A 144 -9.29 10.39 -3.64
C VAL A 144 -9.85 9.94 -2.28
N PRO A 145 -10.94 10.58 -1.78
CA PRO A 145 -11.65 10.10 -0.61
C PRO A 145 -12.13 8.65 -0.83
N ALA A 146 -11.64 7.72 -0.01
CA ALA A 146 -11.79 6.29 -0.27
C ALA A 146 -12.30 5.50 0.93
N ARG A 147 -12.79 6.18 1.97
CA ARG A 147 -13.41 5.55 3.14
C ARG A 147 -14.57 4.62 2.74
N GLU A 148 -15.38 5.02 1.78
CA GLU A 148 -16.50 4.20 1.27
C GLU A 148 -16.04 2.88 0.65
N ILE A 149 -14.91 2.87 -0.05
CA ILE A 149 -14.33 1.63 -0.62
C ILE A 149 -13.76 0.77 0.53
N LEU A 150 -13.12 1.41 1.50
CA LEU A 150 -12.54 0.76 2.68
C LEU A 150 -13.59 0.04 3.54
N LEU A 151 -14.79 0.61 3.69
CA LEU A 151 -15.91 -0.05 4.36
C LEU A 151 -16.31 -1.38 3.69
N GLY A 152 -16.00 -1.52 2.39
CA GLY A 152 -16.20 -2.75 1.61
C GLY A 152 -15.09 -3.81 1.76
N GLY A 153 -13.98 -3.50 2.44
CA GLY A 153 -12.88 -4.44 2.72
C GLY A 153 -11.65 -4.31 1.82
N GLY A 154 -11.53 -3.23 1.03
CA GLY A 154 -10.38 -2.99 0.15
C GLY A 154 -10.17 -1.51 -0.15
N ASN A 155 -9.33 -1.17 -1.12
CA ASN A 155 -9.17 0.23 -1.53
C ASN A 155 -8.89 0.37 -3.03
N ILE A 156 -8.37 1.53 -3.45
CA ILE A 156 -8.15 1.91 -4.85
C ILE A 156 -7.38 0.83 -5.62
N HIS A 157 -6.32 0.25 -5.05
CA HIS A 157 -5.59 -0.83 -5.72
C HIS A 157 -6.50 -2.05 -5.97
N CYS A 158 -7.28 -2.47 -4.97
CA CYS A 158 -8.13 -3.66 -5.05
C CYS A 158 -9.21 -3.60 -6.14
N ILE A 159 -9.63 -2.40 -6.57
CA ILE A 159 -10.67 -2.20 -7.59
C ILE A 159 -10.10 -1.85 -8.97
N THR A 160 -8.78 -1.98 -9.16
CA THR A 160 -8.09 -1.65 -10.41
C THR A 160 -7.26 -2.82 -10.94
N GLN A 161 -7.15 -2.92 -12.25
CA GLN A 161 -6.26 -3.88 -12.91
C GLN A 161 -5.62 -3.22 -14.14
N GLN A 162 -4.31 -3.02 -14.11
CA GLN A 162 -3.59 -2.38 -15.21
C GLN A 162 -3.44 -3.31 -16.41
N GLN A 163 -3.56 -2.74 -17.61
CA GLN A 163 -3.13 -3.36 -18.86
C GLN A 163 -1.84 -2.68 -19.34
N PRO A 164 -0.68 -3.36 -19.30
CA PRO A 164 0.57 -2.80 -19.78
C PRO A 164 0.50 -2.41 -21.26
N GLY A 165 1.11 -1.26 -21.61
CA GLY A 165 1.26 -0.86 -23.00
C GLY A 165 2.21 -1.78 -23.77
N SER A 166 2.09 -1.80 -25.10
CA SER A 166 2.89 -2.65 -25.99
C SER A 166 4.32 -2.14 -26.24
N GLN A 167 4.68 -0.96 -25.73
CA GLN A 167 6.01 -0.39 -25.94
C GLN A 167 7.03 -1.06 -25.00
N PRO A 168 8.17 -1.55 -25.50
CA PRO A 168 9.23 -2.02 -24.63
C PRO A 168 9.72 -0.88 -23.75
N HIS A 169 9.87 -1.12 -22.45
CA HIS A 169 10.51 -0.18 -21.53
C HIS A 169 11.82 0.31 -22.16
N ALA A 170 11.98 1.62 -22.33
CA ALA A 170 13.25 2.20 -22.76
C ALA A 170 14.33 1.79 -21.74
N VAL A 171 15.14 0.80 -22.10
CA VAL A 171 16.37 0.48 -21.39
C VAL A 171 17.22 1.74 -21.49
N SER A 172 17.59 2.31 -20.34
CA SER A 172 18.51 3.44 -20.24
C SER A 172 19.70 3.19 -21.19
N LYS A 173 19.96 4.13 -22.11
CA LYS A 173 21.08 4.05 -23.06
C LYS A 173 22.36 3.62 -22.32
N PRO A 174 23.15 2.68 -22.86
CA PRO A 174 24.47 2.40 -22.31
C PRO A 174 25.33 3.68 -22.36
N PRO A 175 26.27 3.87 -21.41
CA PRO A 175 27.14 5.03 -21.40
C PRO A 175 27.91 5.13 -22.73
N PRO A 176 28.22 6.35 -23.22
CA PRO A 176 28.97 6.51 -24.45
C PRO A 176 30.32 5.79 -24.31
N ALA A 177 30.69 5.04 -25.35
CA ALA A 177 31.99 4.39 -25.41
C ALA A 177 33.08 5.43 -25.23
N ALA A 178 34.06 5.14 -24.36
CA ALA A 178 35.21 6.00 -24.15
C ALA A 178 35.90 6.24 -25.50
N ALA A 179 36.05 7.51 -25.87
CA ALA A 179 36.77 7.91 -27.07
C ALA A 179 38.23 7.46 -26.97
N SER A 180 38.68 6.71 -27.97
CA SER A 180 40.08 6.33 -28.21
C SER A 180 40.91 7.49 -28.73
#